data_AF-B4DS60-F1
#
_entry.id   AF-B4DS60-F1
#
_cell.length_a   1.000
_cell.length_b   1.000
_cell.length_c   1.000
_cell.angle_alpha   90.00
_cell.angle_beta   90.00
_cell.angle_gamma   90.00
#
_symmetry.space_group_name_H-M   'P 1'
#
loop_
_entity.id
_entity.type
_entity.pdbx_description
1 polymer ?
#
loop_
_entity_poly.entity_id
_entity_poly.type
_entity_poly.pdbx_seq_one_letter_code
_entity_poly.pdbx_strand_id
1 'polypeptide(L)'
;MEDGVYEPPDLTPEERMELENIRRRKQELLVEIQRLREELSEAMSEVEGLEANEGSKTLQRNRKMAMGRKKFNMDPKKGIQFLVENELLQNTPEEIARFLYKGEGLNKTAIGDYLGERYGHHSAPVGPLPPTPQTQLLPSHWQLTGGTALQPPRRGALADQPSDWTVTEWTDMG
;
A
#
# COMPACT_ATOMS: atom_id res chain seq x y z
N MET A 1 9.70 59.04 24.30
CA MET A 1 9.89 59.38 25.73
C MET A 1 11.39 59.42 25.94
N GLU A 2 11.91 60.55 26.40
CA GLU A 2 13.34 60.84 26.48
C GLU A 2 14.09 59.79 27.30
N ASP A 3 15.16 59.22 26.72
CA ASP A 3 16.26 58.58 27.45
C ASP A 3 17.06 59.64 28.22
N GLY A 4 16.39 60.38 29.10
CA GLY A 4 17.01 61.32 30.02
C GLY A 4 17.90 60.53 30.96
N VAL A 5 19.21 60.56 30.72
CA VAL A 5 20.24 59.95 31.56
C VAL A 5 20.23 60.68 32.90
N TYR A 6 19.36 60.26 33.82
CA TYR A 6 19.30 60.81 35.17
C TYR A 6 20.62 60.50 35.88
N GLU A 7 21.37 61.55 36.20
CA GLU A 7 22.54 61.48 37.05
C GLU A 7 22.23 62.17 38.38
N PRO A 8 22.20 61.40 39.49
CA PRO A 8 22.09 61.97 40.82
C PRO A 8 23.25 62.94 41.09
N PRO A 9 22.98 64.13 41.66
CA PRO A 9 24.00 65.16 41.86
C PRO A 9 25.09 64.76 42.88
N ASP A 10 24.82 63.78 43.75
CA ASP A 10 25.61 63.53 44.96
C ASP A 10 26.48 62.26 44.90
N LEU A 11 26.84 61.77 43.71
CA LEU A 11 27.62 60.54 43.55
C LEU A 11 29.13 60.76 43.76
N THR A 12 29.73 59.88 44.57
CA THR A 12 31.19 59.75 44.71
C THR A 12 31.84 59.27 43.39
N PRO A 13 33.16 59.47 43.21
CA PRO A 13 33.86 59.01 42.01
C PRO A 13 33.73 57.50 41.77
N GLU A 14 33.74 56.69 42.83
CA GLU A 14 33.54 55.24 42.75
C GLU A 14 32.12 54.88 42.27
N GLU A 15 31.09 55.52 42.83
CA GLU A 15 29.70 55.26 42.42
C GLU A 15 29.42 55.71 40.97
N ARG A 16 30.08 56.78 40.49
CA ARG A 16 30.01 57.19 39.09
C ARG A 16 30.59 56.14 38.15
N MET A 17 31.73 55.54 38.53
CA MET A 17 32.37 54.46 37.77
C MET A 17 31.47 53.21 37.71
N GLU A 18 30.87 52.83 38.84
CA GLU A 18 29.91 51.72 38.90
C GLU A 18 28.67 51.97 38.04
N LEU A 19 28.12 53.19 38.09
CA LEU A 19 26.98 53.57 37.27
C LEU A 19 27.30 53.46 35.77
N GLU A 20 28.50 53.87 35.37
CA GLU A 20 28.96 53.72 33.98
C GLU A 20 29.09 52.24 33.58
N ASN A 21 29.65 51.40 34.46
CA ASN A 21 29.76 49.95 34.24
C ASN A 21 28.38 49.30 34.10
N ILE A 22 27.42 49.67 34.95
CA ILE A 22 26.03 49.19 34.88
C ILE A 22 25.38 49.64 33.56
N ARG A 23 25.55 50.91 33.17
CA ARG A 23 25.01 51.44 31.92
C ARG A 23 25.58 50.72 30.70
N ARG A 24 26.90 50.47 30.69
CA ARG A 24 27.58 49.70 29.65
C ARG A 24 27.06 48.27 29.58
N ARG A 25 26.97 47.59 30.72
CA ARG A 25 26.46 46.21 30.77
C ARG A 25 25.00 46.13 30.34
N LYS A 26 24.18 47.11 30.70
CA LYS A 26 22.80 47.24 30.22
C LYS A 26 22.77 47.36 28.69
N GLN A 27 23.63 48.18 28.09
CA GLN A 27 23.70 48.30 26.63
C GLN A 27 24.11 46.98 25.96
N GLU A 28 25.13 46.29 26.50
CA GLU A 28 25.54 44.98 26.00
C GLU A 28 24.39 43.96 26.04
N LEU A 29 23.67 43.88 27.16
CA LEU A 29 22.53 42.98 27.30
C LEU A 29 21.39 43.33 26.35
N LEU A 30 21.12 44.61 26.11
CA LEU A 30 20.09 45.03 25.16
C LEU A 30 20.45 44.62 23.73
N VAL A 31 21.71 44.75 23.35
CA VAL A 31 22.21 44.30 22.04
C VAL A 31 22.08 42.79 21.92
N GLU A 32 22.44 42.05 22.97
CA GLU A 32 22.34 40.59 22.97
C GLU A 32 20.88 40.10 22.88
N ILE A 33 19.96 40.73 23.63
CA ILE A 33 18.53 40.44 23.52
C ILE A 33 18.03 40.70 22.11
N GLN A 34 18.44 41.81 21.49
CA GLN A 34 18.02 42.14 20.14
C GLN A 34 18.54 41.11 19.13
N ARG A 35 19.80 40.72 19.25
CA ARG A 35 20.40 39.66 18.43
C ARG A 35 19.68 38.32 18.59
N LEU A 36 19.42 37.89 19.82
CA LEU A 36 18.69 36.63 20.10
C LEU A 36 17.27 36.64 19.52
N ARG A 37 16.61 37.81 19.51
CA ARG A 37 15.28 37.95 18.88
C ARG A 37 15.34 37.79 17.36
N GLU A 38 16.40 38.31 16.73
CA GLU A 38 16.62 38.15 15.29
C GLU A 38 16.95 36.71 14.94
N GLU A 39 17.83 36.06 15.70
CA GLU A 39 18.15 34.63 15.52
C GLU A 39 16.90 33.75 15.70
N LEU A 40 16.06 34.03 16.71
CA LEU A 40 14.79 33.33 16.89
C LEU A 40 13.83 33.57 15.71
N SER A 41 13.73 34.81 15.22
CA SER A 41 12.88 35.14 14.08
C SER A 41 13.31 34.41 12.81
N GLU A 42 14.61 34.30 12.57
CA GLU A 42 15.17 33.56 11.43
C GLU A 42 14.88 32.05 11.55
N ALA A 43 15.15 31.47 12.72
CA ALA A 43 14.84 30.06 12.98
C ALA A 43 13.35 29.73 12.81
N MET A 44 12.44 30.61 13.25
CA MET A 44 10.99 30.42 13.04
C MET A 44 10.63 30.45 11.55
N SER A 45 11.22 31.36 10.77
CA SER A 45 10.99 31.44 9.33
C SER A 45 11.55 30.23 8.58
N GLU A 46 12.66 29.66 9.03
CA GLU A 46 13.22 28.43 8.45
C GLU A 46 12.30 27.24 8.69
N VAL A 47 11.80 27.08 9.93
CA VAL A 47 10.84 26.01 10.28
C VAL A 47 9.57 26.11 9.44
N GLU A 48 8.97 27.29 9.31
CA GLU A 48 7.78 27.49 8.48
C GLU A 48 8.06 27.17 6.99
N GLY A 49 9.23 27.55 6.48
CA GLY A 49 9.66 27.23 5.12
C GLY A 49 9.80 25.73 4.88
N LEU A 50 10.31 24.98 5.86
CA LEU A 50 10.41 23.53 5.80
C LEU A 50 9.02 22.87 5.81
N GLU A 51 8.13 23.29 6.70
CA GLU A 51 6.75 22.76 6.78
C GLU A 51 5.97 23.00 5.49
N ALA A 52 6.05 24.19 4.90
CA ALA A 52 5.40 24.51 3.63
C ALA A 52 5.94 23.65 2.47
N ASN A 53 7.25 23.41 2.43
CA ASN A 53 7.89 22.58 1.41
C ASN A 53 7.52 21.09 1.57
N GLU A 54 7.51 20.57 2.79
CA GLU A 54 7.07 19.20 3.10
C GLU A 54 5.58 18.99 2.79
N GLY A 55 4.74 19.98 3.10
CA GLY A 55 3.33 19.98 2.74
C GLY A 55 3.12 19.90 1.23
N SER A 56 3.86 20.69 0.46
CA SER A 56 3.80 20.68 -1.01
C SER A 56 4.24 19.35 -1.62
N LYS A 57 5.36 18.79 -1.14
CA LYS A 57 5.87 17.46 -1.55
C LYS A 57 4.88 16.34 -1.22
N THR A 58 4.28 16.38 -0.04
CA THR A 58 3.28 15.40 0.40
C THR A 58 2.02 15.47 -0.47
N LEU A 59 1.51 16.67 -0.75
CA LEU A 59 0.37 16.86 -1.65
C LEU A 59 0.66 16.40 -3.08
N GLN A 60 1.88 16.63 -3.58
CA GLN A 60 2.30 16.14 -4.89
C GLN A 60 2.37 14.61 -4.92
N ARG A 61 2.97 13.98 -3.90
CA ARG A 61 3.05 12.53 -3.78
C ARG A 61 1.66 11.90 -3.71
N ASN A 62 0.76 12.45 -2.90
CA ASN A 62 -0.62 11.98 -2.76
C ASN A 62 -1.40 12.08 -4.08
N ARG A 63 -1.23 13.18 -4.82
CA ARG A 63 -1.84 13.33 -6.16
C ARG A 63 -1.36 12.27 -7.14
N LYS A 64 -0.04 12.04 -7.22
CA LYS A 64 0.51 10.99 -8.07
C LYS A 64 0.03 9.59 -7.62
N MET A 65 -0.07 9.35 -6.32
CA MET A 65 -0.57 8.08 -5.78
C MET A 65 -2.02 7.83 -6.21
N ALA A 66 -2.90 8.84 -6.10
CA ALA A 66 -4.27 8.76 -6.57
C ALA A 66 -4.36 8.49 -8.09
N MET A 67 -3.49 9.14 -8.89
CA MET A 67 -3.39 8.85 -10.32
C MET A 67 -2.95 7.41 -10.60
N GLY A 68 -1.98 6.89 -9.85
CA GLY A 68 -1.51 5.52 -9.98
C GLY A 68 -2.59 4.49 -9.65
N ARG A 69 -3.36 4.71 -8.58
CA ARG A 69 -4.54 3.88 -8.26
C ARG A 69 -5.58 3.91 -9.37
N LYS A 70 -5.87 5.10 -9.93
CA LYS A 70 -6.81 5.23 -11.07
C LYS A 70 -6.30 4.48 -12.30
N LYS A 71 -5.00 4.56 -12.61
CA LYS A 71 -4.38 3.80 -13.70
C LYS A 71 -4.46 2.31 -13.46
N PHE A 72 -4.17 1.84 -12.24
CA PHE A 72 -4.31 0.44 -11.85
C PHE A 72 -5.73 -0.08 -12.07
N ASN A 73 -6.74 0.71 -11.69
CA ASN A 73 -8.14 0.33 -11.88
C ASN A 73 -8.56 0.25 -13.36
N MET A 74 -7.81 0.88 -14.28
CA MET A 74 -8.04 0.78 -15.73
C MET A 74 -7.22 -0.32 -16.39
N ASP A 75 -5.95 -0.43 -15.99
CA ASP A 75 -4.96 -1.37 -16.51
C ASP A 75 -3.99 -1.69 -15.35
N PRO A 76 -4.13 -2.85 -14.69
CA PRO A 76 -3.38 -3.15 -13.48
C PRO A 76 -1.87 -3.15 -13.70
N LYS A 77 -1.39 -3.68 -14.83
CA LYS A 77 0.03 -3.69 -15.20
C LYS A 77 0.59 -2.28 -15.36
N LYS A 78 -0.09 -1.43 -16.13
CA LYS A 78 0.34 -0.02 -16.32
C LYS A 78 0.24 0.79 -15.04
N GLY A 79 -0.73 0.48 -14.17
CA GLY A 79 -0.86 1.09 -12.85
C GLY A 79 0.36 0.82 -11.98
N ILE A 80 0.78 -0.45 -11.86
CA ILE A 80 1.97 -0.83 -11.10
C ILE A 80 3.22 -0.21 -11.72
N GLN A 81 3.37 -0.29 -13.05
CA GLN A 81 4.50 0.34 -13.74
C GLN A 81 4.61 1.84 -13.44
N PHE A 82 3.50 2.58 -13.54
CA PHE A 82 3.47 4.00 -13.23
C PHE A 82 3.89 4.30 -11.78
N LEU A 83 3.41 3.48 -10.83
CA LEU A 83 3.73 3.64 -9.42
C LEU A 83 5.22 3.36 -9.15
N VAL A 84 5.81 2.38 -9.83
CA VAL A 84 7.24 2.07 -9.75
C VAL A 84 8.09 3.18 -10.37
N GLU A 85 7.78 3.62 -11.58
CA GLU A 85 8.50 4.67 -12.29
C GLU A 85 8.47 6.02 -11.56
N ASN A 86 7.44 6.27 -10.75
CA ASN A 86 7.32 7.48 -9.93
C ASN A 86 7.82 7.31 -8.49
N GLU A 87 8.47 6.19 -8.16
CA GLU A 87 8.99 5.89 -6.82
C GLU A 87 7.90 5.96 -5.72
N LEU A 88 6.68 5.62 -6.11
CA LEU A 88 5.52 5.53 -5.23
C LEU A 88 5.36 4.12 -4.66
N LEU A 89 5.93 3.13 -5.36
CA LEU A 89 5.92 1.72 -5.00
C LEU A 89 7.27 1.11 -5.41
N GLN A 90 7.88 0.27 -4.57
CA GLN A 90 9.11 -0.42 -4.98
C GLN A 90 8.77 -1.58 -5.91
N ASN A 91 9.67 -1.88 -6.84
CA ASN A 91 9.51 -2.99 -7.78
C ASN A 91 9.90 -4.34 -7.15
N THR A 92 9.37 -4.63 -5.97
CA THR A 92 9.58 -5.90 -5.26
C THR A 92 8.23 -6.59 -5.06
N PRO A 93 8.17 -7.94 -5.20
CA PRO A 93 6.93 -8.67 -5.01
C PRO A 93 6.25 -8.40 -3.66
N GLU A 94 7.03 -8.22 -2.60
CA GLU A 94 6.54 -7.99 -1.24
C GLU A 94 5.85 -6.63 -1.10
N GLU A 95 6.40 -5.59 -1.70
CA GLU A 95 5.83 -4.24 -1.67
C GLU A 95 4.57 -4.16 -2.55
N ILE A 96 4.60 -4.79 -3.72
CA ILE A 96 3.43 -4.89 -4.60
C ILE A 96 2.32 -5.67 -3.89
N ALA A 97 2.63 -6.81 -3.26
CA ALA A 97 1.66 -7.59 -2.51
C ALA A 97 1.05 -6.78 -1.35
N ARG A 98 1.86 -6.02 -0.60
CA ARG A 98 1.37 -5.14 0.47
C ARG A 98 0.47 -4.03 -0.06
N PHE A 99 0.81 -3.43 -1.20
CA PHE A 99 -0.03 -2.44 -1.87
C PHE A 99 -1.39 -3.01 -2.27
N LEU A 100 -1.40 -4.19 -2.91
CA LEU A 100 -2.62 -4.86 -3.33
C LEU A 100 -3.47 -5.33 -2.13
N TYR A 101 -2.83 -5.87 -1.09
CA TYR A 101 -3.49 -6.32 0.13
C TYR A 101 -4.14 -5.16 0.89
N LYS A 102 -3.46 -4.00 0.98
CA LYS A 102 -4.05 -2.79 1.58
C LYS A 102 -5.33 -2.38 0.84
N GLY A 103 -5.36 -2.56 -0.50
CA GLY A 103 -6.56 -2.40 -1.31
C GLY A 103 -7.17 -0.99 -1.33
N GLU A 104 -6.46 0.01 -0.83
CA GLU A 104 -6.99 1.34 -0.61
C GLU A 104 -7.23 2.07 -1.95
N GLY A 105 -8.49 2.25 -2.33
CA GLY A 105 -8.87 2.89 -3.60
C GLY A 105 -8.60 2.02 -4.84
N LEU A 106 -8.40 0.72 -4.66
CA LEU A 106 -8.20 -0.25 -5.74
C LEU A 106 -9.48 -1.05 -5.99
N ASN A 107 -9.78 -1.31 -7.26
CA ASN A 107 -10.89 -2.16 -7.65
C ASN A 107 -10.51 -3.63 -7.39
N LYS A 108 -11.34 -4.36 -6.63
CA LYS A 108 -11.12 -5.77 -6.31
C LYS A 108 -11.03 -6.66 -7.55
N THR A 109 -11.79 -6.34 -8.59
CA THR A 109 -11.72 -7.05 -9.88
C THR A 109 -10.36 -6.85 -10.53
N ALA A 110 -9.87 -5.60 -10.59
CA ALA A 110 -8.56 -5.28 -11.14
C ALA A 110 -7.40 -5.95 -10.37
N ILE A 111 -7.54 -6.08 -9.03
CA ILE A 111 -6.61 -6.87 -8.21
C ILE A 111 -6.66 -8.35 -8.63
N GLY A 112 -7.87 -8.91 -8.76
CA GLY A 112 -8.07 -10.29 -9.20
C GLY A 112 -7.46 -10.55 -10.57
N ASP A 113 -7.65 -9.64 -11.53
CA ASP A 113 -7.07 -9.73 -12.87
C ASP A 113 -5.55 -9.73 -12.80
N TYR A 114 -4.95 -8.78 -12.06
CA TYR A 114 -3.49 -8.70 -11.91
C TYR A 114 -2.86 -9.95 -11.29
N LEU A 115 -3.52 -10.54 -10.29
CA LEU A 115 -3.04 -11.78 -9.64
C LEU A 115 -3.33 -13.03 -10.48
N GLY A 116 -4.43 -13.02 -11.24
CA GLY A 116 -4.94 -14.13 -12.04
C GLY A 116 -4.19 -14.33 -13.35
N GLU A 117 -3.47 -13.33 -13.86
CA GLU A 117 -2.72 -13.43 -15.12
C GLU A 117 -1.67 -14.56 -15.15
N ARG A 118 -1.21 -15.06 -13.99
CA ARG A 118 -0.30 -16.21 -13.89
C ARG A 118 -1.00 -17.57 -14.01
N TYR A 119 -2.32 -17.61 -13.89
CA TYR A 119 -3.11 -18.85 -13.93
C TYR A 119 -3.90 -19.06 -15.23
N GLY A 120 -3.73 -18.17 -16.23
CA GLY A 120 -4.51 -18.15 -17.47
C GLY A 120 -3.90 -18.80 -18.72
N HIS A 121 -2.73 -19.46 -18.64
CA HIS A 121 -2.14 -20.22 -19.77
C HIS A 121 -1.85 -21.70 -19.46
N HIS A 122 -2.58 -22.27 -18.50
CA HIS A 122 -2.99 -23.67 -18.60
C HIS A 122 -4.48 -23.70 -18.95
N SER A 123 -4.85 -23.07 -20.07
CA SER A 123 -5.99 -23.57 -20.80
C SER A 123 -5.61 -24.98 -21.23
N ALA A 124 -6.09 -25.99 -20.51
CA ALA A 124 -6.41 -27.24 -21.17
C ALA A 124 -7.17 -26.87 -22.45
N PRO A 125 -6.82 -27.43 -23.61
CA PRO A 125 -7.48 -27.06 -24.86
C PRO A 125 -8.98 -27.18 -24.63
N VAL A 126 -9.71 -26.08 -24.78
CA VAL A 126 -11.17 -26.11 -24.86
C VAL A 126 -11.47 -26.82 -26.18
N GLY A 127 -11.45 -28.15 -26.12
CA GLY A 127 -12.08 -28.98 -27.11
C GLY A 127 -13.56 -28.62 -27.19
N PRO A 128 -14.22 -28.90 -28.32
CA PRO A 128 -15.63 -28.60 -28.49
C PRO A 128 -16.43 -29.16 -27.31
N LEU A 129 -17.38 -28.35 -26.80
CA LEU A 129 -18.32 -28.75 -25.75
C LEU A 129 -18.81 -30.19 -26.00
N PRO A 130 -18.80 -31.09 -25.01
CA PRO A 130 -19.43 -32.38 -25.19
C PRO A 130 -20.90 -32.14 -25.54
N PRO A 131 -21.46 -32.87 -26.51
CA PRO A 131 -22.88 -32.74 -26.82
C PRO A 131 -23.67 -32.97 -25.54
N THR A 132 -24.72 -32.17 -25.34
CA THR A 132 -25.72 -32.38 -24.29
C THR A 132 -26.08 -33.86 -24.25
N PRO A 133 -26.20 -34.48 -23.06
CA PRO A 133 -26.60 -35.87 -22.98
C PRO A 133 -27.99 -35.95 -23.62
N GLN A 134 -28.06 -36.55 -24.82
CA GLN A 134 -29.32 -37.01 -25.36
C GLN A 134 -29.92 -37.90 -24.27
N THR A 135 -31.20 -37.70 -23.99
CA THR A 135 -31.99 -38.56 -23.10
C THR A 135 -31.77 -40.02 -23.52
N GLN A 136 -30.80 -40.67 -22.91
CA GLN A 136 -30.59 -42.10 -23.08
C GLN A 136 -31.73 -42.75 -22.31
N LEU A 137 -32.65 -43.35 -23.05
CA LEU A 137 -33.70 -44.18 -22.50
C LEU A 137 -33.04 -45.21 -21.58
N LEU A 138 -33.39 -45.16 -20.28
CA LEU A 138 -32.92 -46.15 -19.31
C LEU A 138 -33.26 -47.55 -19.83
N PRO A 139 -32.33 -48.53 -19.78
CA PRO A 139 -32.64 -49.92 -20.07
C PRO A 139 -33.81 -50.39 -19.20
N SER A 140 -34.72 -51.17 -19.79
CA SER A 140 -36.02 -51.59 -19.25
C SER A 140 -35.99 -52.39 -17.93
N HIS A 141 -34.82 -52.65 -17.36
CA HIS A 141 -34.66 -53.35 -16.08
C HIS A 141 -34.19 -52.45 -14.92
N TRP A 142 -33.90 -51.16 -15.14
CA TRP A 142 -33.56 -50.23 -14.06
C TRP A 142 -34.84 -49.72 -13.38
N GLN A 143 -35.12 -50.25 -12.19
CA GLN A 143 -36.24 -49.78 -11.36
C GLN A 143 -35.81 -48.56 -10.55
N LEU A 144 -36.55 -47.45 -10.71
CA LEU A 144 -36.42 -46.24 -9.93
C LEU A 144 -37.12 -46.43 -8.57
N THR A 145 -36.37 -46.61 -7.49
CA THR A 145 -36.90 -46.35 -6.14
C THR A 145 -36.52 -44.94 -5.71
N GLY A 146 -37.53 -44.18 -5.29
CA GLY A 146 -37.43 -42.74 -5.10
C GLY A 146 -36.47 -42.32 -3.99
N GLY A 147 -35.65 -41.31 -4.30
CA GLY A 147 -35.04 -40.41 -3.34
C GLY A 147 -33.76 -40.89 -2.66
N THR A 148 -32.67 -40.18 -2.95
CA THR A 148 -31.36 -40.19 -2.24
C THR A 148 -30.28 -41.11 -2.84
N ALA A 149 -29.09 -40.53 -2.98
CA ALA A 149 -27.94 -41.07 -3.71
C ALA A 149 -27.17 -42.17 -2.96
N LEU A 150 -26.41 -42.95 -3.75
CA LEU A 150 -25.21 -43.73 -3.43
C LEU A 150 -25.34 -44.88 -2.42
N GLN A 151 -25.45 -46.11 -2.95
CA GLN A 151 -24.57 -47.24 -2.58
C GLN A 151 -24.82 -48.48 -3.45
N PRO A 152 -23.77 -49.22 -3.88
CA PRO A 152 -23.92 -50.62 -4.25
C PRO A 152 -23.71 -51.52 -3.00
N PRO A 153 -24.66 -52.38 -2.59
CA PRO A 153 -24.38 -53.39 -1.58
C PRO A 153 -24.02 -54.75 -2.20
N ARG A 154 -22.72 -55.01 -2.12
CA ARG A 154 -21.99 -56.25 -1.82
C ARG A 154 -22.65 -57.62 -2.11
N ARG A 155 -21.95 -58.41 -2.94
CA ARG A 155 -21.49 -59.81 -2.75
C ARG A 155 -20.64 -60.14 -3.97
N GLY A 156 -19.43 -60.69 -3.92
CA GLY A 156 -18.61 -61.28 -2.88
C GLY A 156 -17.51 -62.06 -3.60
N ALA A 157 -16.42 -62.36 -2.88
CA ALA A 157 -15.35 -63.29 -3.25
C ALA A 157 -14.16 -62.75 -4.09
N LEU A 158 -13.04 -62.68 -3.36
CA LEU A 158 -11.70 -63.17 -3.71
C LEU A 158 -10.79 -62.39 -4.68
N ALA A 159 -9.62 -62.09 -4.12
CA ALA A 159 -8.29 -62.10 -4.72
C ALA A 159 -7.80 -60.85 -5.49
N ASP A 160 -6.71 -60.31 -4.94
CA ASP A 160 -5.61 -59.53 -5.52
C ASP A 160 -5.91 -58.29 -6.36
N GLN A 161 -5.56 -57.14 -5.80
CA GLN A 161 -5.21 -55.94 -6.56
C GLN A 161 -3.83 -56.15 -7.22
N PRO A 162 -3.69 -55.96 -8.54
CA PRO A 162 -2.42 -55.59 -9.13
C PRO A 162 -2.32 -54.06 -9.26
N SER A 163 -1.14 -53.57 -8.92
CA SER A 163 -0.69 -52.19 -9.04
C SER A 163 -0.20 -51.96 -10.47
N ASP A 164 -1.11 -51.69 -11.41
CA ASP A 164 -0.80 -51.00 -12.67
C ASP A 164 -2.10 -50.73 -13.42
N TRP A 165 -2.58 -49.48 -13.37
CA TRP A 165 -3.67 -49.02 -14.24
C TRP A 165 -3.03 -48.31 -15.43
N THR A 166 -2.76 -49.05 -16.52
CA THR A 166 -2.49 -48.43 -17.82
C THR A 166 -3.77 -48.40 -18.63
N VAL A 167 -4.20 -47.18 -18.94
CA VAL A 167 -5.32 -46.86 -19.84
C VAL A 167 -4.96 -47.29 -21.27
N THR A 168 -5.32 -48.50 -21.69
CA THR A 168 -5.34 -48.82 -23.14
C THR A 168 -6.18 -50.01 -23.63
N GLU A 169 -7.07 -50.64 -22.85
CA GLU A 169 -7.92 -51.72 -23.40
C GLU A 169 -9.38 -51.60 -22.96
N TRP A 170 -10.14 -50.76 -23.65
CA TRP A 170 -11.59 -50.85 -23.75
C TRP A 170 -11.99 -50.53 -25.19
N THR A 171 -11.73 -51.45 -26.11
CA THR A 171 -12.31 -51.39 -27.46
C THR A 171 -12.76 -52.76 -27.96
N ASP A 172 -12.81 -53.77 -27.11
CA ASP A 172 -13.40 -55.05 -27.51
C ASP A 172 -14.10 -55.69 -26.31
N MET A 173 -15.36 -55.32 -26.11
CA MET A 173 -16.43 -56.20 -25.61
C MET A 173 -17.73 -55.38 -25.58
N GLY A 174 -18.67 -55.80 -26.41
CA GLY A 174 -19.94 -55.12 -26.71
C GLY A 174 -21.06 -55.31 -25.70
#